data_AF-A0A3L7NK58-F1
#
_entry.id   AF-A0A3L7NK58-F1
#
_cell.length_a   1.000
_cell.length_b   1.000
_cell.length_c   1.000
_cell.angle_alpha   90.00
_cell.angle_beta   90.00
_cell.angle_gamma   90.00
#
_symmetry.space_group_name_H-M   'P 1'
#
loop_
_entity.id
_entity.type
_entity.pdbx_description
1 polymer ?
#
loop_
_entity_poly.entity_id
_entity_poly.type
_entity_poly.pdbx_seq_one_letter_code
_entity_poly.pdbx_strand_id
1 'polypeptide(L)'
;MAEIRRDNLGFPIPASFDATPVEKNIQHANVRPKQPGSTKRFIVLLIMTLVVVPAVLAPTIIPKIRLVVVRWSVNHAKTCEARNDLEGAIAGLDRAIAWQDRQRANFNLPRLLSMRAMLRLENRDKTGALEDANEAIAQNPQAIEAYRVRAMVRVCLDDPEGALKDAERVLELSPESDLEALNHRAYIRALVQRQLPEALKDVDRAIALQGDPSAEILDTRGYILHLLGKHQEAIDEMNFAIDTMQQLRRQNLLLAKQMNPIELARRLRSIDHSLAVMLHHRALACKAAGFVSQAEQDFEIARQKGFDPSRGIF
;
A
#
# COMPACT_ATOMS: atom_id res chain seq x y z
N MET A 1 -30.86 -91.18 -12.97
CA MET A 1 -30.78 -89.72 -13.15
C MET A 1 -30.01 -89.17 -11.97
N ALA A 2 -28.73 -88.81 -12.13
CA ALA A 2 -27.86 -88.40 -11.02
C ALA A 2 -28.19 -86.95 -10.59
N GLU A 3 -28.35 -86.74 -9.29
CA GLU A 3 -28.71 -85.45 -8.69
C GLU A 3 -27.53 -84.47 -8.82
N ILE A 4 -27.71 -83.38 -9.57
CA ILE A 4 -26.65 -82.37 -9.80
C ILE A 4 -26.52 -81.49 -8.56
N ARG A 5 -25.43 -81.67 -7.82
CA ARG A 5 -25.09 -80.88 -6.63
C ARG A 5 -24.84 -79.43 -7.03
N ARG A 6 -25.45 -78.48 -6.31
CA ARG A 6 -25.31 -77.04 -6.54
C ARG A 6 -24.67 -76.36 -5.33
N ASP A 7 -23.98 -75.24 -5.56
CA ASP A 7 -23.43 -74.41 -4.48
C ASP A 7 -24.50 -73.53 -3.83
N ASN A 8 -24.10 -72.75 -2.80
CA ASN A 8 -25.00 -71.87 -2.04
C ASN A 8 -25.59 -70.72 -2.87
N LEU A 9 -25.12 -70.52 -4.11
CA LEU A 9 -25.65 -69.54 -5.06
C LEU A 9 -26.44 -70.20 -6.20
N GLY A 10 -26.61 -71.53 -6.15
CA GLY A 10 -27.47 -72.30 -7.06
C GLY A 10 -26.78 -72.79 -8.33
N PHE A 11 -25.46 -72.66 -8.46
CA PHE A 11 -24.71 -73.11 -9.64
C PHE A 11 -24.30 -74.58 -9.52
N PRO A 12 -24.43 -75.38 -10.60
CA PRO A 12 -24.07 -76.81 -10.58
C PRO A 12 -22.55 -77.00 -10.46
N ILE A 13 -22.12 -77.80 -9.49
CA ILE A 13 -20.72 -78.09 -9.23
C ILE A 13 -20.28 -79.28 -10.10
N PRO A 14 -19.25 -79.13 -10.96
CA PRO A 14 -18.74 -80.23 -11.78
C PRO A 14 -18.13 -81.35 -10.92
N ALA A 15 -18.30 -82.61 -11.32
CA ALA A 15 -17.76 -83.77 -10.58
C ALA A 15 -16.22 -83.76 -10.41
N SER A 16 -15.50 -83.02 -11.25
CA SER A 16 -14.05 -82.83 -11.15
C SER A 16 -13.62 -81.91 -9.99
N PHE A 17 -14.56 -81.31 -9.27
CA PHE A 17 -14.32 -80.41 -8.13
C PHE A 17 -14.33 -81.13 -6.78
N ASP A 18 -14.61 -82.44 -6.76
CA ASP A 18 -14.38 -83.28 -5.58
C ASP A 18 -12.87 -83.42 -5.37
N ALA A 19 -12.31 -82.54 -4.55
CA ALA A 19 -10.92 -82.63 -4.15
C ALA A 19 -10.70 -83.95 -3.39
N THR A 20 -9.99 -84.89 -4.00
CA THR A 20 -9.30 -85.97 -3.28
C THR A 20 -8.58 -85.33 -2.08
N PRO A 21 -8.70 -85.87 -0.85
CA PRO A 21 -7.98 -85.34 0.30
C PRO A 21 -6.51 -85.73 0.15
N VAL A 22 -5.80 -85.05 -0.73
CA VAL A 22 -4.36 -84.92 -0.60
C VAL A 22 -4.21 -83.92 0.53
N GLU A 23 -3.84 -84.40 1.71
CA GLU A 23 -3.17 -83.60 2.74
C GLU A 23 -1.86 -83.06 2.15
N LYS A 24 -1.98 -82.14 1.20
CA LYS A 24 -0.95 -81.15 0.97
C LYS A 24 -1.01 -80.32 2.23
N ASN A 25 -0.06 -80.60 3.11
CA ASN A 25 0.32 -79.82 4.27
C ASN A 25 0.81 -78.43 3.79
N ILE A 26 -0.06 -77.71 3.07
CA ILE A 26 0.04 -76.28 2.87
C ILE A 26 -0.45 -75.75 4.20
N GLN A 27 0.50 -75.61 5.13
CA GLN A 27 0.39 -74.57 6.11
C GLN A 27 0.12 -73.29 5.30
N HIS A 28 -1.14 -72.91 5.17
CA HIS A 28 -1.48 -71.50 5.12
C HIS A 28 -0.98 -70.98 6.45
N ALA A 29 0.32 -70.72 6.52
CA ALA A 29 0.89 -69.87 7.51
C ALA A 29 0.01 -68.63 7.38
N ASN A 30 -0.83 -68.44 8.39
CA ASN A 30 -1.55 -67.22 8.62
C ASN A 30 -0.43 -66.20 8.93
N VAL A 31 0.35 -65.84 7.91
CA VAL A 31 1.35 -64.79 7.96
C VAL A 31 0.51 -63.54 7.96
N ARG A 32 -0.10 -63.27 9.12
CA ARG A 32 -0.54 -61.93 9.45
C ARG A 32 0.67 -61.06 9.11
N PRO A 33 0.55 -60.08 8.20
CA PRO A 33 1.68 -59.25 7.83
C PRO A 33 2.30 -58.74 9.13
N LYS A 34 3.60 -59.03 9.35
CA LYS A 34 4.30 -58.71 10.60
C LYS A 34 3.95 -57.27 10.95
N GLN A 35 3.17 -57.09 12.01
CA GLN A 35 2.77 -55.75 12.41
C GLN A 35 4.06 -54.97 12.69
N PRO A 36 4.22 -53.76 12.12
CA PRO A 36 5.43 -52.99 12.31
C PRO A 36 5.66 -52.81 13.81
N GLY A 37 6.87 -53.13 14.27
CA GLY A 37 7.26 -52.93 15.67
C GLY A 37 7.04 -51.48 16.10
N SER A 38 6.88 -51.25 17.41
CA SER A 38 6.56 -49.94 17.99
C SER A 38 7.41 -48.80 17.41
N THR A 39 8.71 -49.05 17.23
CA THR A 39 9.67 -48.11 16.62
C THR A 39 9.33 -47.76 15.16
N LYS A 40 8.93 -48.73 14.33
CA LYS A 40 8.54 -48.47 12.93
C LYS A 40 7.23 -47.68 12.83
N ARG A 41 6.26 -47.96 13.70
CA ARG A 41 5.01 -47.18 13.80
C ARG A 41 5.28 -45.75 14.24
N PHE A 42 6.16 -45.58 15.22
CA PHE A 42 6.60 -44.28 15.70
C PHE A 42 7.29 -43.48 14.59
N ILE A 43 8.22 -44.10 13.84
CA ILE A 43 8.89 -43.45 12.71
C ILE A 43 7.90 -43.03 11.62
N VAL A 44 6.94 -43.89 11.25
CA VAL A 44 5.93 -43.54 10.24
C VAL A 44 5.03 -42.39 10.72
N LEU A 45 4.60 -42.41 11.99
CA LEU A 45 3.82 -41.31 12.56
C LEU A 45 4.63 -40.01 12.55
N LEU A 46 5.93 -40.07 12.92
CA LEU A 46 6.83 -38.93 12.88
C LEU A 46 7.00 -38.36 11.46
N ILE A 47 7.16 -39.22 10.45
CA ILE A 47 7.23 -38.81 9.03
C ILE A 47 5.89 -38.20 8.59
N MET A 48 4.76 -38.79 8.98
CA MET A 48 3.44 -38.26 8.65
C MET A 48 3.22 -36.88 9.27
N THR A 49 3.61 -36.66 10.53
CA THR A 49 3.41 -35.38 11.23
C THR A 49 4.42 -34.30 10.84
N LEU A 50 5.69 -34.64 10.62
CA LEU A 50 6.74 -33.66 10.33
C LEU A 50 6.96 -33.40 8.84
N VAL A 51 6.57 -34.32 7.97
CA VAL A 51 6.84 -34.22 6.52
C VAL A 51 5.53 -34.14 5.73
N VAL A 52 4.67 -35.15 5.85
CA VAL A 52 3.49 -35.27 4.97
C VAL A 52 2.43 -34.22 5.30
N VAL A 53 2.07 -34.07 6.57
CA VAL A 53 1.06 -33.09 7.01
C VAL A 53 1.49 -31.65 6.69
N PRO A 54 2.72 -31.21 6.98
CA PRO A 54 3.19 -29.89 6.55
C PRO A 54 3.22 -29.74 5.03
N ALA A 55 3.69 -30.73 4.27
CA ALA A 55 3.72 -30.63 2.80
C ALA A 55 2.33 -30.45 2.18
N VAL A 56 1.29 -31.07 2.76
CA VAL A 56 -0.10 -30.97 2.28
C VAL A 56 -0.79 -29.71 2.81
N LEU A 57 -0.59 -29.35 4.07
CA LEU A 57 -1.28 -28.22 4.69
C LEU A 57 -0.59 -26.87 4.43
N ALA A 58 0.74 -26.81 4.37
CA ALA A 58 1.49 -25.57 4.18
C ALA A 58 1.04 -24.76 2.95
N PRO A 59 0.82 -25.35 1.76
CA PRO A 59 0.32 -24.61 0.60
C PRO A 59 -1.05 -23.95 0.80
N THR A 60 -1.87 -24.47 1.73
CA THR A 60 -3.21 -23.93 2.04
C THR A 60 -3.21 -22.97 3.22
N ILE A 61 -2.34 -23.18 4.20
CA ILE A 61 -2.26 -22.39 5.44
C ILE A 61 -1.33 -21.17 5.26
N ILE A 62 -0.15 -21.34 4.68
CA ILE A 62 0.85 -20.26 4.54
C ILE A 62 0.27 -19.02 3.86
N PRO A 63 -0.52 -19.10 2.76
CA PRO A 63 -1.10 -17.91 2.14
C PRO A 63 -2.06 -17.15 3.08
N LYS A 64 -2.82 -17.88 3.92
CA LYS A 64 -3.71 -17.26 4.92
C LYS A 64 -2.91 -16.57 6.01
N ILE A 65 -1.85 -17.21 6.51
CA ILE A 65 -0.94 -16.61 7.50
C ILE A 65 -0.30 -15.35 6.92
N ARG A 66 0.27 -15.41 5.70
CA ARG A 66 0.84 -14.25 5.01
C ARG A 66 -0.16 -13.10 4.95
N LEU A 67 -1.40 -13.36 4.54
CA LEU A 67 -2.44 -12.33 4.47
C LEU A 67 -2.73 -11.69 5.82
N VAL A 68 -2.81 -12.50 6.89
CA VAL A 68 -3.01 -12.00 8.26
C VAL A 68 -1.83 -11.15 8.71
N VAL A 69 -0.59 -11.61 8.50
CA VAL A 69 0.62 -10.88 8.90
C VAL A 69 0.76 -9.58 8.13
N VAL A 70 0.54 -9.59 6.81
CA VAL A 70 0.60 -8.38 5.97
C VAL A 70 -0.47 -7.38 6.43
N ARG A 71 -1.72 -7.80 6.58
CA ARG A 71 -2.82 -6.93 7.03
C ARG A 71 -2.54 -6.35 8.42
N TRP A 72 -2.10 -7.18 9.35
CA TRP A 72 -1.74 -6.72 10.69
C TRP A 72 -0.59 -5.72 10.65
N SER A 73 0.45 -5.99 9.86
CA SER A 73 1.63 -5.12 9.74
C SER A 73 1.30 -3.77 9.11
N VAL A 74 0.42 -3.74 8.09
CA VAL A 74 -0.09 -2.50 7.51
C VAL A 74 -0.96 -1.72 8.49
N ASN A 75 -1.82 -2.39 9.26
CA ASN A 75 -2.61 -1.72 10.29
C ASN A 75 -1.74 -1.18 11.43
N HIS A 76 -0.70 -1.92 11.81
CA HIS A 76 0.31 -1.45 12.75
C HIS A 76 1.00 -0.20 12.20
N ALA A 77 1.43 -0.22 10.93
CA ALA A 77 2.07 0.92 10.29
C ALA A 77 1.17 2.18 10.33
N LYS A 78 -0.10 2.04 9.96
CA LYS A 78 -1.09 3.13 10.06
C LYS A 78 -1.30 3.63 11.48
N THR A 79 -1.21 2.75 12.48
CA THR A 79 -1.36 3.13 13.88
C THR A 79 -0.16 3.94 14.36
N CYS A 80 1.05 3.54 13.96
CA CYS A 80 2.27 4.29 14.22
C CYS A 80 2.25 5.66 13.50
N GLU A 81 1.87 5.68 12.23
CA GLU A 81 1.70 6.93 11.45
C GLU A 81 0.71 7.88 12.14
N ALA A 82 -0.44 7.39 12.60
CA ALA A 82 -1.43 8.18 13.33
C ALA A 82 -0.91 8.74 14.67
N ARG A 83 0.15 8.13 15.23
CA ARG A 83 0.86 8.59 16.44
C ARG A 83 2.10 9.42 16.12
N ASN A 84 2.34 9.72 14.84
CA ASN A 84 3.55 10.36 14.33
C ASN A 84 4.85 9.58 14.63
N ASP A 85 4.74 8.26 14.79
CA ASP A 85 5.85 7.32 14.93
C ASP A 85 6.25 6.80 13.54
N LEU A 86 7.12 7.55 12.87
CA LEU A 86 7.56 7.23 11.51
C LEU A 86 8.38 5.93 11.46
N GLU A 87 9.27 5.71 12.43
CA GLU A 87 10.10 4.51 12.50
C GLU A 87 9.26 3.25 12.68
N GLY A 88 8.29 3.28 13.59
CA GLY A 88 7.34 2.17 13.78
C GLY A 88 6.44 1.95 12.56
N ALA A 89 6.11 3.02 11.84
CA ALA A 89 5.35 2.94 10.59
C ALA A 89 6.16 2.24 9.48
N ILE A 90 7.42 2.66 9.29
CA ILE A 90 8.37 2.04 8.35
C ILE A 90 8.60 0.57 8.71
N ALA A 91 8.86 0.25 9.98
CA ALA A 91 9.07 -1.12 10.44
C ALA A 91 7.83 -2.02 10.21
N GLY A 92 6.62 -1.45 10.32
CA GLY A 92 5.38 -2.12 9.96
C GLY A 92 5.32 -2.46 8.46
N LEU A 93 5.70 -1.52 7.59
CA LEU A 93 5.77 -1.77 6.15
C LEU A 93 6.89 -2.73 5.75
N ASP A 94 8.05 -2.67 6.41
CA ASP A 94 9.14 -3.63 6.21
C ASP A 94 8.66 -5.07 6.45
N ARG A 95 7.93 -5.29 7.56
CA ARG A 95 7.34 -6.59 7.87
C ARG A 95 6.28 -6.99 6.85
N ALA A 96 5.45 -6.05 6.41
CA ALA A 96 4.43 -6.32 5.39
C ALA A 96 5.07 -6.74 4.06
N ILE A 97 6.13 -6.06 3.63
CA ILE A 97 6.88 -6.36 2.39
C ILE A 97 7.59 -7.71 2.50
N ALA A 98 8.25 -8.00 3.64
CA ALA A 98 8.96 -9.26 3.85
C ALA A 98 8.04 -10.51 3.81
N TRP A 99 6.77 -10.34 4.18
CA TRP A 99 5.76 -11.41 4.16
C TRP A 99 4.95 -11.49 2.87
N GLN A 100 5.24 -10.63 1.89
CA GLN A 100 4.62 -10.76 0.59
C GLN A 100 5.10 -11.99 -0.15
N ASP A 101 4.16 -12.64 -0.82
CA ASP A 101 4.45 -13.72 -1.73
C ASP A 101 4.83 -13.13 -3.10
N ARG A 102 6.11 -13.12 -3.45
CA ARG A 102 6.56 -12.65 -4.76
C ARG A 102 5.90 -13.39 -5.93
N GLN A 103 5.36 -14.60 -5.70
CA GLN A 103 4.71 -15.41 -6.73
C GLN A 103 3.18 -15.22 -6.80
N ARG A 104 2.56 -14.54 -5.82
CA ARG A 104 1.11 -14.30 -5.80
C ARG A 104 0.81 -12.83 -5.61
N ALA A 105 0.09 -12.24 -6.57
CA ALA A 105 -0.34 -10.85 -6.63
C ALA A 105 -1.34 -10.40 -5.51
N ASN A 106 -1.41 -11.12 -4.39
CA ASN A 106 -2.44 -10.94 -3.36
C ASN A 106 -2.30 -9.63 -2.57
N PHE A 107 -1.19 -8.90 -2.72
CA PHE A 107 -1.04 -7.52 -2.28
C PHE A 107 -0.24 -6.72 -3.31
N ASN A 108 -0.64 -5.48 -3.55
CA ASN A 108 0.05 -4.60 -4.48
C ASN A 108 1.39 -4.16 -3.86
N LEU A 109 2.47 -4.95 -4.07
CA LEU A 109 3.84 -4.63 -3.65
C LEU A 109 4.24 -3.19 -4.01
N PRO A 110 4.01 -2.71 -5.25
CA PRO A 110 4.22 -1.31 -5.60
C PRO A 110 3.58 -0.34 -4.62
N ARG A 111 2.33 -0.58 -4.20
CA ARG A 111 1.65 0.28 -3.22
C ARG A 111 2.35 0.31 -1.87
N LEU A 112 2.80 -0.84 -1.34
CA LEU A 112 3.50 -0.88 -0.05
C LEU A 112 4.84 -0.15 -0.13
N LEU A 113 5.56 -0.32 -1.24
CA LEU A 113 6.81 0.37 -1.50
C LEU A 113 6.59 1.88 -1.65
N SER A 114 5.58 2.34 -2.39
CA SER A 114 5.22 3.76 -2.46
C SER A 114 4.87 4.36 -1.09
N MET A 115 4.12 3.62 -0.26
CA MET A 115 3.83 4.05 1.12
C MET A 115 5.10 4.15 1.96
N ARG A 116 6.01 3.17 1.87
CA ARG A 116 7.26 3.19 2.62
C ARG A 116 8.20 4.29 2.12
N ALA A 117 8.25 4.54 0.81
CA ALA A 117 8.99 5.62 0.21
C ALA A 117 8.54 6.99 0.74
N MET A 118 7.23 7.23 0.84
CA MET A 118 6.70 8.46 1.43
C MET A 118 7.13 8.63 2.90
N LEU A 119 7.00 7.58 3.71
CA LEU A 119 7.40 7.63 5.12
C LEU A 119 8.90 7.80 5.29
N ARG A 120 9.72 7.17 4.43
CA ARG A 120 11.17 7.36 4.42
C ARG A 120 11.55 8.77 4.03
N LEU A 121 10.87 9.35 3.03
CA LEU A 121 11.07 10.74 2.64
C LEU A 121 10.77 11.67 3.83
N GLU A 122 9.63 11.50 4.50
CA GLU A 122 9.26 12.26 5.69
C GLU A 122 10.28 12.07 6.83
N ASN A 123 10.83 10.86 6.97
CA ASN A 123 11.89 10.52 7.91
C ASN A 123 13.30 10.92 7.43
N ARG A 124 13.41 11.78 6.41
CA ARG A 124 14.66 12.32 5.83
C ARG A 124 15.55 11.30 5.11
N ASP A 125 15.11 10.07 4.94
CA ASP A 125 15.79 9.03 4.16
C ASP A 125 15.40 9.12 2.68
N LYS A 126 15.90 10.17 2.01
CA LYS A 126 15.65 10.42 0.58
C LYS A 126 16.18 9.29 -0.29
N THR A 127 17.30 8.69 0.10
CA THR A 127 17.95 7.57 -0.61
C THR A 127 17.11 6.31 -0.57
N GLY A 128 16.68 5.87 0.62
CA GLY A 128 15.81 4.70 0.75
C GLY A 128 14.41 4.94 0.18
N ALA A 129 13.93 6.19 0.16
CA ALA A 129 12.70 6.55 -0.53
C ALA A 129 12.83 6.41 -2.06
N LEU A 130 13.96 6.84 -2.63
CA LEU A 130 14.25 6.69 -4.06
C LEU A 130 14.35 5.21 -4.46
N GLU A 131 15.04 4.41 -3.65
CA GLU A 131 15.17 2.96 -3.85
C GLU A 131 13.79 2.27 -3.87
N ASP A 132 12.95 2.58 -2.88
CA ASP A 132 11.60 2.02 -2.79
C ASP A 132 10.72 2.41 -3.99
N ALA A 133 10.78 3.68 -4.41
CA ALA A 133 10.01 4.15 -5.56
C ALA A 133 10.50 3.51 -6.87
N ASN A 134 11.82 3.32 -7.03
CA ASN A 134 12.38 2.59 -8.17
C ASN A 134 11.95 1.13 -8.19
N GLU A 135 12.00 0.45 -7.05
CA GLU A 135 11.54 -0.94 -6.94
C GLU A 135 10.04 -1.04 -7.23
N ALA A 136 9.22 -0.10 -6.73
CA ALA A 136 7.79 -0.08 -7.00
C ALA A 136 7.48 0.01 -8.51
N ILE A 137 8.22 0.85 -9.24
CA ILE A 137 8.11 0.99 -10.70
C ILE A 137 8.63 -0.26 -11.42
N ALA A 138 9.72 -0.88 -10.94
CA ALA A 138 10.23 -2.12 -11.51
C ALA A 138 9.22 -3.28 -11.37
N GLN A 139 8.52 -3.35 -10.24
CA GLN A 139 7.47 -4.34 -9.99
C GLN A 139 6.20 -4.08 -10.82
N ASN A 140 5.84 -2.80 -11.01
CA ASN A 140 4.72 -2.41 -11.88
C ASN A 140 5.00 -1.07 -12.58
N PRO A 141 5.37 -1.10 -13.87
CA PRO A 141 5.64 0.11 -14.66
C PRO A 141 4.42 1.03 -14.88
N GLN A 142 3.21 0.59 -14.52
CA GLN A 142 1.97 1.36 -14.57
C GLN A 142 1.52 1.86 -13.19
N ALA A 143 2.32 1.69 -12.14
CA ALA A 143 1.99 2.17 -10.80
C ALA A 143 2.12 3.71 -10.70
N ILE A 144 1.04 4.43 -10.96
CA ILE A 144 0.95 5.90 -10.91
C ILE A 144 1.53 6.46 -9.60
N GLU A 145 1.12 5.89 -8.46
CA GLU A 145 1.60 6.32 -7.13
C GLU A 145 3.11 6.23 -6.96
N ALA A 146 3.78 5.28 -7.63
CA ALA A 146 5.22 5.15 -7.54
C ALA A 146 5.94 6.28 -8.29
N TYR A 147 5.42 6.70 -9.45
CA TYR A 147 5.93 7.88 -10.15
C TYR A 147 5.65 9.16 -9.38
N ARG A 148 4.47 9.31 -8.76
CA ARG A 148 4.15 10.47 -7.91
C ARG A 148 5.19 10.63 -6.79
N VAL A 149 5.40 9.57 -6.00
CA VAL A 149 6.36 9.59 -4.90
C VAL A 149 7.78 9.84 -5.41
N ARG A 150 8.20 9.17 -6.50
CA ARG A 150 9.54 9.38 -7.05
C ARG A 150 9.77 10.81 -7.53
N ALA A 151 8.76 11.46 -8.11
CA ALA A 151 8.84 12.87 -8.49
C ALA A 151 9.14 13.75 -7.27
N MET A 152 8.39 13.62 -6.17
CA MET A 152 8.65 14.36 -4.93
C MET A 152 10.04 14.05 -4.34
N VAL A 153 10.46 12.79 -4.34
CA VAL A 153 11.80 12.40 -3.87
C VAL A 153 12.88 13.07 -4.72
N ARG A 154 12.72 13.10 -6.05
CA ARG A 154 13.64 13.74 -6.98
C ARG A 154 13.70 15.26 -6.79
N VAL A 155 12.58 15.93 -6.52
CA VAL A 155 12.62 17.35 -6.11
C VAL A 155 13.46 17.52 -4.85
N CYS A 156 13.30 16.65 -3.85
CA CYS A 156 14.07 16.72 -2.61
C CYS A 156 15.57 16.38 -2.79
N LEU A 157 15.92 15.70 -3.88
CA LEU A 157 17.28 15.35 -4.28
C LEU A 157 17.89 16.35 -5.29
N ASP A 158 17.19 17.44 -5.60
CA ASP A 158 17.63 18.45 -6.57
C ASP A 158 17.82 17.87 -8.00
N ASP A 159 16.94 16.93 -8.39
CA ASP A 159 16.83 16.35 -9.75
C ASP A 159 15.55 16.84 -10.44
N PRO A 160 15.52 18.11 -10.92
CA PRO A 160 14.31 18.69 -11.49
C PRO A 160 13.92 18.06 -12.83
N GLU A 161 14.88 17.66 -13.67
CA GLU A 161 14.60 16.98 -14.94
C GLU A 161 13.92 15.63 -14.70
N GLY A 162 14.43 14.83 -13.76
CA GLY A 162 13.84 13.55 -13.41
C GLY A 162 12.48 13.71 -12.73
N ALA A 163 12.27 14.74 -11.91
CA ALA A 163 10.98 15.02 -11.28
C ALA A 163 9.91 15.37 -12.33
N LEU A 164 10.23 16.24 -13.29
CA LEU A 164 9.33 16.61 -14.38
C LEU A 164 8.97 15.40 -15.26
N LYS A 165 9.94 14.54 -15.57
CA LYS A 165 9.70 13.32 -16.35
C LYS A 165 8.75 12.35 -15.65
N ASP A 166 8.90 12.17 -14.33
CA ASP A 166 7.98 11.33 -13.56
C ASP A 166 6.58 11.95 -13.48
N ALA A 167 6.49 13.27 -13.34
CA ALA A 167 5.23 13.99 -13.33
C ALA A 167 4.48 13.92 -14.67
N GLU A 168 5.19 13.98 -15.79
CA GLU A 168 4.64 13.69 -17.13
C GLU A 168 4.13 12.26 -17.22
N ARG A 169 4.91 11.30 -16.70
CA ARG A 169 4.52 9.89 -16.71
C ARG A 169 3.25 9.61 -15.90
N VAL A 170 3.05 10.32 -14.79
CA VAL A 170 1.78 10.28 -14.01
C VAL A 170 0.60 10.66 -14.91
N LEU A 171 0.71 11.76 -15.65
CA LEU A 171 -0.38 12.21 -16.54
C LEU A 171 -0.63 11.24 -17.70
N GLU A 172 0.42 10.67 -18.30
CA GLU A 172 0.29 9.70 -19.39
C GLU A 172 -0.42 8.40 -18.98
N LEU A 173 -0.25 7.99 -17.72
CA LEU A 173 -0.84 6.76 -17.16
C LEU A 173 -2.26 6.98 -16.62
N SER A 174 -2.63 8.24 -16.35
CA SER A 174 -3.91 8.62 -15.80
C SER A 174 -4.98 8.82 -16.88
N PRO A 175 -6.27 8.63 -16.56
CA PRO A 175 -7.37 9.06 -17.42
C PRO A 175 -7.28 10.57 -17.73
N GLU A 176 -7.74 11.00 -18.91
CA GLU A 176 -7.69 12.43 -19.30
C GLU A 176 -8.48 13.37 -18.38
N SER A 177 -9.45 12.83 -17.63
CA SER A 177 -10.26 13.54 -16.64
C SER A 177 -9.69 13.48 -15.22
N ASP A 178 -8.47 12.95 -15.03
CA ASP A 178 -7.83 12.84 -13.73
C ASP A 178 -7.25 14.19 -13.27
N LEU A 179 -8.05 14.88 -12.47
CA LEU A 179 -7.74 16.19 -11.89
C LEU A 179 -6.47 16.13 -11.03
N GLU A 180 -6.27 15.02 -10.30
CA GLU A 180 -5.13 14.83 -9.40
C GLU A 180 -3.83 14.63 -10.18
N ALA A 181 -3.89 14.05 -11.37
CA ALA A 181 -2.72 13.94 -12.24
C ALA A 181 -2.28 15.31 -12.79
N LEU A 182 -3.23 16.13 -13.23
CA LEU A 182 -2.98 17.51 -13.66
C LEU A 182 -2.41 18.35 -12.52
N ASN A 183 -3.04 18.30 -11.35
CA ASN A 183 -2.59 19.04 -10.17
C ASN A 183 -1.19 18.61 -9.74
N HIS A 184 -0.92 17.30 -9.67
CA HIS A 184 0.38 16.77 -9.31
C HIS A 184 1.49 17.28 -10.26
N ARG A 185 1.26 17.26 -11.57
CA ARG A 185 2.26 17.76 -12.53
C ARG A 185 2.49 19.26 -12.39
N ALA A 186 1.44 20.04 -12.21
CA ALA A 186 1.56 21.46 -11.98
C ALA A 186 2.31 21.79 -10.69
N TYR A 187 2.04 21.04 -9.61
CA TYR A 187 2.73 21.21 -8.34
C TYR A 187 4.22 20.88 -8.47
N ILE A 188 4.58 19.77 -9.13
CA ILE A 188 6.00 19.45 -9.39
C ILE A 188 6.69 20.54 -10.20
N ARG A 189 6.05 21.08 -11.24
CA ARG A 189 6.56 22.23 -12.02
C ARG A 189 6.80 23.47 -11.15
N ALA A 190 5.86 23.76 -10.25
CA ALA A 190 5.95 24.88 -9.32
C ALA A 190 7.12 24.69 -8.33
N LEU A 191 7.24 23.51 -7.73
CA LEU A 191 8.29 23.17 -6.76
C LEU A 191 9.70 23.26 -7.35
N VAL A 192 9.88 22.85 -8.60
CA VAL A 192 11.15 23.00 -9.32
C VAL A 192 11.30 24.36 -10.01
N GLN A 193 10.30 25.24 -9.89
CA GLN A 193 10.22 26.57 -10.50
C GLN A 193 10.50 26.59 -12.02
N ARG A 194 9.97 25.59 -12.75
CA ARG A 194 10.09 25.49 -14.21
C ARG A 194 8.72 25.33 -14.84
N GLN A 195 8.57 25.86 -16.06
CA GLN A 195 7.32 25.72 -16.83
C GLN A 195 6.08 26.27 -16.08
N LEU A 196 6.23 27.40 -15.37
CA LEU A 196 5.16 27.99 -14.56
C LEU A 196 3.90 28.37 -15.36
N PRO A 197 4.01 28.93 -16.59
CA PRO A 197 2.82 29.17 -17.42
C PRO A 197 2.09 27.87 -17.80
N GLU A 198 2.81 26.79 -18.05
CA GLU A 198 2.23 25.47 -18.33
C GLU A 198 1.64 24.83 -17.07
N ALA A 199 2.26 25.03 -15.90
CA ALA A 199 1.69 24.62 -14.62
C ALA A 199 0.34 25.30 -14.36
N LEU A 200 0.25 26.61 -14.61
CA LEU A 200 -1.00 27.36 -14.47
C LEU A 200 -2.09 26.80 -15.39
N LYS A 201 -1.76 26.51 -16.65
CA LYS A 201 -2.71 25.88 -17.61
C LYS A 201 -3.23 24.53 -17.14
N ASP A 202 -2.36 23.70 -16.56
CA ASP A 202 -2.75 22.39 -16.04
C ASP A 202 -3.75 22.52 -14.88
N VAL A 203 -3.49 23.43 -13.95
CA VAL A 203 -4.38 23.68 -12.81
C VAL A 203 -5.69 24.30 -13.27
N ASP A 204 -5.66 25.28 -14.17
CA ASP A 204 -6.87 25.88 -14.74
C ASP A 204 -7.73 24.82 -15.47
N ARG A 205 -7.10 23.86 -16.15
CA ARG A 205 -7.79 22.71 -16.75
C ARG A 205 -8.41 21.80 -15.69
N ALA A 206 -7.68 21.51 -14.61
CA ALA A 206 -8.20 20.69 -13.51
C ALA A 206 -9.43 21.35 -12.87
N ILE A 207 -9.38 22.66 -12.63
CA ILE A 207 -10.51 23.44 -12.13
C ILE A 207 -11.67 23.40 -13.13
N ALA A 208 -11.43 23.60 -14.42
CA ALA A 208 -12.50 23.61 -15.43
C ALA A 208 -13.21 22.26 -15.60
N LEU A 209 -12.53 21.14 -15.32
CA LEU A 209 -13.12 19.81 -15.33
C LEU A 209 -14.01 19.55 -14.10
N GLN A 210 -13.89 20.36 -13.05
CA GLN A 210 -14.67 20.26 -11.82
C GLN A 210 -15.62 21.47 -11.68
N GLY A 211 -16.80 21.28 -11.07
CA GLY A 211 -17.69 22.40 -10.77
C GLY A 211 -17.25 23.22 -9.55
N ASP A 212 -16.49 22.60 -8.63
CA ASP A 212 -16.04 23.18 -7.35
C ASP A 212 -14.64 22.64 -7.04
N PRO A 213 -13.58 23.46 -7.11
CA PRO A 213 -12.19 22.98 -7.00
C PRO A 213 -11.81 22.56 -5.59
N SER A 214 -11.02 21.50 -5.46
CA SER A 214 -10.50 21.06 -4.15
C SER A 214 -9.53 22.10 -3.54
N ALA A 215 -9.40 22.07 -2.22
CA ALA A 215 -8.49 22.97 -1.50
C ALA A 215 -7.04 22.80 -1.97
N GLU A 216 -6.62 21.59 -2.30
CA GLU A 216 -5.28 21.25 -2.80
C GLU A 216 -5.00 21.84 -4.19
N ILE A 217 -6.01 21.86 -5.07
CA ILE A 217 -5.90 22.45 -6.41
C ILE A 217 -5.79 23.98 -6.30
N LEU A 218 -6.62 24.60 -5.44
CA LEU A 218 -6.57 26.04 -5.21
C LEU A 218 -5.25 26.49 -4.57
N ASP A 219 -4.73 25.74 -3.60
CA ASP A 219 -3.42 26.02 -3.02
C ASP A 219 -2.29 25.93 -4.07
N THR A 220 -2.32 24.90 -4.92
CA THR A 220 -1.35 24.75 -6.02
C THR A 220 -1.43 25.92 -7.00
N ARG A 221 -2.65 26.35 -7.37
CA ARG A 221 -2.85 27.53 -8.22
C ARG A 221 -2.31 28.78 -7.56
N GLY A 222 -2.65 29.00 -6.29
CA GLY A 222 -2.14 30.11 -5.50
C GLY A 222 -0.62 30.13 -5.48
N TYR A 223 0.02 28.98 -5.26
CA TYR A 223 1.48 28.89 -5.21
C TYR A 223 2.11 29.25 -6.56
N ILE A 224 1.54 28.77 -7.67
CA ILE A 224 1.96 29.15 -9.03
C ILE A 224 1.77 30.65 -9.28
N LEU A 225 0.63 31.23 -8.87
CA LEU A 225 0.36 32.67 -9.00
C LEU A 225 1.38 33.50 -8.21
N HIS A 226 1.74 33.05 -7.00
CA HIS A 226 2.79 33.68 -6.21
C HIS A 226 4.13 33.68 -6.95
N LEU A 227 4.55 32.52 -7.49
CA LEU A 227 5.79 32.39 -8.27
C LEU A 227 5.78 33.24 -9.55
N LEU A 228 4.60 33.53 -10.10
CA LEU A 228 4.40 34.44 -11.24
C LEU A 228 4.29 35.93 -10.83
N GLY A 229 4.47 36.28 -9.56
CA GLY A 229 4.42 37.65 -9.05
C GLY A 229 3.02 38.17 -8.73
N LYS A 230 1.97 37.36 -8.90
CA LYS A 230 0.57 37.73 -8.64
C LYS A 230 0.20 37.46 -7.18
N HIS A 231 0.87 38.16 -6.27
CA HIS A 231 0.82 37.81 -4.84
C HIS A 231 -0.56 38.01 -4.20
N GLN A 232 -1.33 39.03 -4.61
CA GLN A 232 -2.67 39.24 -4.06
C GLN A 232 -3.65 38.14 -4.49
N GLU A 233 -3.70 37.82 -5.78
CA GLU A 233 -4.50 36.70 -6.31
C GLU A 233 -4.12 35.38 -5.61
N ALA A 234 -2.82 35.15 -5.39
CA ALA A 234 -2.33 33.97 -4.66
C ALA A 234 -2.85 33.89 -3.22
N ILE A 235 -2.81 35.01 -2.47
CA ILE A 235 -3.29 35.07 -1.09
C ILE A 235 -4.79 34.78 -1.03
N ASP A 236 -5.58 35.33 -1.95
CA ASP A 236 -7.03 35.15 -1.98
C ASP A 236 -7.41 33.69 -2.22
N GLU A 237 -6.74 33.00 -3.15
CA GLU A 237 -6.95 31.57 -3.43
C GLU A 237 -6.55 30.70 -2.23
N MET A 238 -5.39 30.97 -1.63
CA MET A 238 -4.90 30.22 -0.47
C MET A 238 -5.77 30.44 0.77
N ASN A 239 -6.37 31.63 0.94
CA ASN A 239 -7.34 31.86 2.02
C ASN A 239 -8.53 30.91 1.91
N PHE A 240 -9.10 30.78 0.70
CA PHE A 240 -10.21 29.86 0.47
C PHE A 240 -9.81 28.40 0.71
N ALA A 241 -8.63 27.99 0.23
CA ALA A 241 -8.09 26.64 0.46
C ALA A 241 -7.92 26.32 1.96
N ILE A 242 -7.32 27.25 2.71
CA ILE A 242 -7.10 27.12 4.16
C ILE A 242 -8.44 27.06 4.90
N ASP A 243 -9.40 27.92 4.59
CA ASP A 243 -10.71 27.95 5.24
C ASP A 243 -11.49 26.64 5.00
N THR A 244 -11.43 26.13 3.78
CA THR A 244 -12.03 24.85 3.39
C THR A 244 -11.43 23.70 4.19
N MET A 245 -10.10 23.65 4.27
CA MET A 245 -9.39 22.60 5.00
C MET A 245 -9.61 22.70 6.52
N GLN A 246 -9.69 23.91 7.07
CA GLN A 246 -10.08 24.13 8.47
C GLN A 246 -11.52 23.68 8.76
N GLN A 247 -12.45 23.93 7.83
CA GLN A 247 -13.83 23.46 7.95
C GLN A 247 -13.89 21.94 7.92
N LEU A 248 -13.15 21.29 7.01
CA LEU A 248 -13.03 19.83 6.94
C LEU A 248 -12.47 19.26 8.25
N ARG A 249 -11.47 19.92 8.85
CA ARG A 249 -10.93 19.56 10.17
C ARG A 249 -12.00 19.60 11.25
N ARG A 250 -12.77 20.70 11.32
CA ARG A 250 -13.87 20.87 12.29
C ARG A 250 -14.93 19.79 12.11
N GLN A 251 -15.31 19.47 10.86
CA GLN A 251 -16.27 18.40 10.57
C GLN A 251 -15.79 17.03 11.06
N ASN A 252 -14.52 16.67 10.82
CA ASN A 252 -13.96 15.40 11.32
C ASN A 252 -13.96 15.32 12.85
N LEU A 253 -13.70 16.43 13.55
CA LEU A 253 -13.78 16.48 15.01
C LEU A 253 -15.22 16.34 15.54
N LEU A 254 -16.21 16.91 14.85
CA LEU A 254 -17.63 16.74 15.21
C LEU A 254 -18.08 15.28 15.07
N LEU A 255 -17.55 14.56 14.09
CA LEU A 255 -17.84 13.14 13.84
C LEU A 255 -16.96 12.19 14.67
N ALA A 256 -16.11 12.71 15.57
CA ALA A 256 -15.12 11.91 16.30
C ALA A 256 -15.72 10.72 17.06
N LYS A 257 -16.92 10.87 17.65
CA LYS A 257 -17.60 9.80 18.39
C LYS A 257 -18.10 8.65 17.50
N GLN A 258 -18.26 8.89 16.20
CA GLN A 258 -18.79 7.92 15.24
C GLN A 258 -17.68 7.21 14.45
N MET A 259 -16.43 7.64 14.60
CA MET A 259 -15.30 7.16 13.82
C MET A 259 -14.32 6.36 14.68
N ASN A 260 -13.65 5.38 14.07
CA ASN A 260 -12.55 4.68 14.70
C ASN A 260 -11.45 5.70 15.11
N PRO A 261 -10.94 5.69 16.36
CA PRO A 261 -9.96 6.69 16.82
C PRO A 261 -8.67 6.74 15.99
N ILE A 262 -8.20 5.60 15.48
CA ILE A 262 -7.00 5.54 14.62
C ILE A 262 -7.27 6.20 13.28
N GLU A 263 -8.45 5.93 12.69
CA GLU A 263 -8.85 6.54 11.42
C GLU A 263 -9.06 8.05 11.58
N LEU A 264 -9.65 8.50 12.69
CA LEU A 264 -9.76 9.91 13.03
C LEU A 264 -8.38 10.57 13.10
N ALA A 265 -7.47 9.99 13.89
CA ALA A 265 -6.12 10.53 14.06
C ALA A 265 -5.38 10.62 12.72
N ARG A 266 -5.49 9.59 11.86
CA ARG A 266 -4.88 9.59 10.52
C ARG A 266 -5.46 10.69 9.61
N ARG A 267 -6.78 10.88 9.61
CA ARG A 267 -7.44 11.95 8.84
C ARG A 267 -7.03 13.33 9.33
N LEU A 268 -7.05 13.54 10.65
CA LEU A 268 -6.63 14.81 11.24
C LEU A 268 -5.16 15.11 10.95
N ARG A 269 -4.28 14.10 11.01
CA ARG A 269 -2.88 14.24 10.61
C ARG A 269 -2.75 14.68 9.16
N SER A 270 -3.45 14.01 8.24
CA SER A 270 -3.46 14.39 6.81
C SER A 270 -3.95 15.82 6.60
N ILE A 271 -5.00 16.23 7.30
CA ILE A 271 -5.55 17.59 7.21
C ILE A 271 -4.59 18.63 7.80
N ASP A 272 -4.00 18.33 8.96
CA ASP A 272 -3.03 19.22 9.61
C ASP A 272 -1.75 19.36 8.78
N HIS A 273 -1.35 18.31 8.06
CA HIS A 273 -0.27 18.31 7.08
C HIS A 273 -0.56 19.23 5.89
N SER A 274 -1.71 19.06 5.23
CA SER A 274 -2.14 19.95 4.13
C SER A 274 -2.25 21.41 4.60
N LEU A 275 -2.81 21.67 5.78
CA LEU A 275 -2.86 23.02 6.35
C LEU A 275 -1.46 23.62 6.54
N ALA A 276 -0.48 22.82 6.97
CA ALA A 276 0.87 23.30 7.20
C ALA A 276 1.53 23.77 5.89
N VAL A 277 1.32 23.02 4.79
CA VAL A 277 1.75 23.39 3.43
C VAL A 277 1.07 24.68 2.96
N MET A 278 -0.26 24.72 3.05
CA MET A 278 -1.04 25.86 2.58
C MET A 278 -0.67 27.15 3.32
N LEU A 279 -0.49 27.07 4.64
CA LEU A 279 -0.02 28.18 5.46
C LEU A 279 1.39 28.62 5.06
N HIS A 280 2.29 27.67 4.76
CA HIS A 280 3.62 28.01 4.27
C HIS A 280 3.57 28.74 2.92
N HIS A 281 2.78 28.27 1.96
CA HIS A 281 2.58 28.94 0.68
C HIS A 281 2.01 30.35 0.85
N ARG A 282 1.00 30.52 1.71
CA ARG A 282 0.42 31.84 2.00
C ARG A 282 1.42 32.75 2.68
N ALA A 283 2.24 32.23 3.59
CA ALA A 283 3.29 32.99 4.23
C ALA A 283 4.31 33.54 3.21
N LEU A 284 4.71 32.74 2.22
CA LEU A 284 5.58 33.19 1.13
C LEU A 284 4.92 34.32 0.32
N ALA A 285 3.65 34.16 -0.04
CA ALA A 285 2.89 35.16 -0.78
C ALA A 285 2.69 36.47 0.01
N CYS A 286 2.27 36.37 1.28
CA CYS A 286 2.12 37.51 2.19
C CYS A 286 3.44 38.26 2.37
N LYS A 287 4.56 37.53 2.55
CA LYS A 287 5.88 38.15 2.69
C LYS A 287 6.25 38.94 1.44
N ALA A 288 6.04 38.38 0.25
CA ALA A 288 6.33 39.04 -1.02
C ALA A 288 5.40 40.25 -1.29
N ALA A 289 4.16 40.21 -0.79
CA ALA A 289 3.20 41.32 -0.85
C ALA A 289 3.42 42.41 0.23
N GLY A 290 4.36 42.21 1.16
CA GLY A 290 4.64 43.17 2.26
C GLY A 290 3.76 42.99 3.51
N PHE A 291 2.92 41.95 3.57
CA PHE A 291 2.13 41.59 4.76
C PHE A 291 2.96 40.79 5.77
N VAL A 292 4.01 41.41 6.30
CA VAL A 292 5.05 40.73 7.13
C VAL A 292 4.45 40.05 8.37
N SER A 293 3.59 40.73 9.13
CA SER A 293 2.98 40.15 10.34
C SER A 293 2.16 38.88 10.05
N GLN A 294 1.38 38.89 8.96
CA GLN A 294 0.60 37.72 8.55
C GLN A 294 1.51 36.58 8.12
N ALA A 295 2.57 36.88 7.37
CA ALA A 295 3.53 35.88 6.94
C ALA A 295 4.23 35.20 8.12
N GLU A 296 4.67 35.98 9.12
CA GLU A 296 5.30 35.42 10.32
C GLU A 296 4.36 34.53 11.12
N GLN A 297 3.09 34.94 11.27
CA GLN A 297 2.06 34.13 11.90
C GLN A 297 1.85 32.80 11.16
N ASP A 298 1.74 32.84 9.83
CA ASP A 298 1.50 31.65 9.02
C ASP A 298 2.70 30.69 9.04
N PHE A 299 3.93 31.20 8.95
CA PHE A 299 5.13 30.39 9.12
C PHE A 299 5.18 29.71 10.49
N GLU A 300 4.79 30.42 11.54
CA GLU A 300 4.79 29.85 12.89
C GLU A 300 3.74 28.76 13.04
N ILE A 301 2.51 28.96 12.56
CA ILE A 301 1.47 27.93 12.59
C ILE A 301 1.87 26.72 11.74
N ALA A 302 2.47 26.94 10.56
CA ALA A 302 2.99 25.86 9.72
C ALA A 302 4.03 25.01 10.48
N ARG A 303 5.01 25.66 11.14
CA ARG A 303 6.01 24.97 11.96
C ARG A 303 5.38 24.18 13.11
N GLN A 304 4.40 24.76 13.82
CA GLN A 304 3.68 24.09 14.91
C GLN A 304 2.90 22.86 14.42
N LYS A 305 2.45 22.86 13.16
CA LYS A 305 1.81 21.72 12.50
C LYS A 305 2.81 20.69 11.94
N GLY A 306 4.11 20.89 12.14
CA GLY A 306 5.15 19.96 11.75
C GLY A 306 5.77 20.23 10.38
N PHE A 307 5.43 21.34 9.71
CA PHE A 307 6.07 21.72 8.46
C PHE A 307 7.57 21.99 8.69
N ASP A 308 8.41 21.31 7.92
CA ASP A 308 9.85 21.41 7.99
C ASP A 308 10.44 21.23 6.59
N PRO A 309 10.81 22.32 5.88
CA PRO A 309 11.27 22.23 4.49
C PRO A 309 12.52 21.34 4.31
N SER A 310 13.24 21.00 5.40
CA SER A 310 14.36 20.05 5.35
C SER A 310 13.94 18.57 5.34
N ARG A 311 12.70 18.25 5.76
CA ARG A 311 12.10 16.89 5.71
C ARG A 311 11.58 16.49 4.34
N GLY A 312 11.64 17.40 3.36
CA GLY A 312 11.08 17.21 2.04
C GLY A 312 9.75 17.95 1.87
N ILE A 313 9.05 17.64 0.79
CA ILE A 313 7.77 18.28 0.44
C ILE A 313 6.66 17.56 1.18
N PHE A 314 5.89 18.36 1.93
CA PHE A 314 4.64 17.98 2.56
C PHE A 314 3.54 18.02 1.49
#